data_AF-A0A503XTL5-F1
#
_entry.id   AF-A0A503XTL5-F1
#
_cell.length_a   1.000
_cell.length_b   1.000
_cell.length_c   1.000
_cell.angle_alpha   90.00
_cell.angle_beta   90.00
_cell.angle_gamma   90.00
#
_symmetry.space_group_name_H-M   'P 1'
#
loop_
_entity.id
_entity.type
_entity.pdbx_description
1 polymer ?
#
loop_
_entity_poly.entity_id
_entity_poly.type
_entity_poly.pdbx_seq_one_letter_code
_entity_poly.pdbx_strand_id
1 'polypeptide(L)'
;MRVLQLLASLRSKGHAAAFDMDDLAQGRMTSRRIAGGPESEMRRAVLVATTLLAALVAFVQPVQAENRMWVAGENAKRRSCPSMECGIVGMLFYRETVIVYETDHEWSRITGYSNAGCYKGVSTFVESGRNDCSKENGISNGKFAEWVRSDFLAPAKPPYEPEIEG
;
A
#
# COMPACT_ATOMS: atom_id res chain seq x y z
N MET A 1 6.03 11.21 -21.93
CA MET A 1 6.78 12.49 -21.88
C MET A 1 8.16 12.21 -21.28
N ARG A 2 9.15 12.89 -21.84
CA ARG A 2 10.61 12.75 -21.73
C ARG A 2 11.16 12.48 -20.33
N VAL A 3 11.98 11.44 -20.18
CA VAL A 3 13.20 11.47 -19.34
C VAL A 3 14.32 10.79 -20.12
N LEU A 4 14.91 11.58 -21.00
CA LEU A 4 16.16 11.31 -21.70
C LEU A 4 17.16 12.28 -21.06
N GLN A 5 18.40 11.82 -20.86
CA GLN A 5 19.58 12.50 -20.29
C GLN A 5 19.85 12.22 -18.81
N LEU A 6 20.86 11.39 -18.52
CA LEU A 6 22.18 11.92 -18.15
C LEU A 6 23.25 10.81 -18.22
N LEU A 7 24.50 11.25 -18.39
CA LEU A 7 25.78 10.49 -18.39
C LEU A 7 26.31 10.02 -19.74
N ALA A 8 26.71 11.01 -20.55
CA ALA A 8 27.93 10.93 -21.34
C ALA A 8 29.02 11.78 -20.65
N SER A 9 30.08 11.16 -20.15
CA SER A 9 31.41 11.80 -20.02
C SER A 9 32.47 10.73 -19.76
N LEU A 10 32.90 10.06 -20.82
CA LEU A 10 34.10 9.22 -20.83
C LEU A 10 34.95 9.65 -22.02
N ARG A 11 35.83 10.63 -21.78
CA ARG A 11 37.13 10.77 -22.45
C ARG A 11 37.80 12.03 -21.92
N SER A 12 39.03 11.90 -21.45
CA SER A 12 40.18 12.48 -22.15
C SER A 12 41.40 12.65 -21.24
N LYS A 13 42.44 11.88 -21.58
CA LYS A 13 43.84 12.26 -21.72
C LYS A 13 44.67 12.53 -20.46
N GLY A 14 45.84 11.89 -20.50
CA GLY A 14 46.86 11.92 -19.47
C GLY A 14 47.58 13.25 -19.36
N HIS A 15 48.36 13.35 -18.29
CA HIS A 15 49.32 14.42 -18.09
C HIS A 15 50.68 13.82 -17.73
N ALA A 16 51.66 14.47 -18.33
CA ALA A 16 53.05 14.10 -18.48
C ALA A 16 53.80 13.91 -17.16
N ALA A 17 54.83 13.09 -17.24
CA ALA A 17 55.90 13.03 -16.26
C ALA A 17 56.56 14.42 -16.14
N ALA A 18 56.51 15.00 -14.94
CA ALA A 18 57.44 16.05 -14.55
C ALA A 18 58.69 15.36 -14.00
N PHE A 19 59.75 15.31 -14.81
CA PHE A 19 61.11 15.05 -14.32
C PHE A 19 61.62 16.37 -13.77
N ASP A 20 61.74 16.45 -12.45
CA ASP A 20 62.53 17.50 -11.79
C ASP A 20 64.00 17.10 -11.90
N MET A 21 64.84 18.01 -12.39
CA MET A 21 66.20 17.75 -12.83
C MET A 21 67.23 18.30 -11.83
N ASP A 22 67.01 18.08 -10.53
CA ASP A 22 67.90 18.55 -9.47
C ASP A 22 68.09 17.57 -8.28
N ASP A 23 67.79 16.28 -8.44
CA ASP A 23 67.96 15.27 -7.36
C ASP A 23 69.15 14.31 -7.60
N LEU A 24 70.19 14.81 -8.29
CA LEU A 24 71.50 14.17 -8.46
C LEU A 24 72.40 14.46 -7.26
N ALA A 25 72.06 13.96 -6.07
CA ALA A 25 73.03 13.98 -4.96
C ALA A 25 72.86 12.92 -3.87
N GLN A 26 71.70 12.26 -3.75
CA GLN A 26 71.46 11.39 -2.59
C GLN A 26 70.65 10.16 -3.00
N GLY A 27 71.35 9.11 -3.43
CA GLY A 27 70.80 7.81 -3.84
C GLY A 27 69.97 7.11 -2.76
N ARG A 28 68.74 7.58 -2.56
CA ARG A 28 67.76 7.01 -1.64
C ARG A 28 66.44 6.85 -2.38
N MET A 29 66.30 5.69 -3.05
CA MET A 29 65.01 5.22 -3.56
C MET A 29 64.01 5.10 -2.40
N THR A 30 63.16 6.10 -2.22
CA THR A 30 61.92 5.91 -1.46
C THR A 30 60.85 5.43 -2.43
N SER A 31 60.76 4.11 -2.57
CA SER A 31 59.61 3.46 -3.21
C SER A 31 58.37 3.71 -2.33
N ARG A 32 57.64 4.80 -2.62
CA ARG A 32 56.22 4.88 -2.24
C ARG A 32 55.46 3.89 -3.10
N ARG A 33 55.28 2.69 -2.56
CA ARG A 33 54.43 1.65 -3.15
C ARG A 33 52.99 2.19 -3.16
N ILE A 34 52.52 2.63 -4.33
CA ILE A 34 51.11 2.93 -4.59
C ILE A 34 50.37 1.58 -4.52
N ALA A 35 49.74 1.31 -3.38
CA ALA A 35 48.86 0.16 -3.20
C ALA A 35 47.45 0.55 -3.64
N GLY A 36 47.04 0.09 -4.83
CA GLY A 36 45.67 0.27 -5.33
C GLY A 36 45.56 -0.16 -6.79
N GLY A 37 45.51 -1.47 -7.03
CA GLY A 37 45.27 -2.00 -8.39
C GLY A 37 43.82 -1.78 -8.85
N PRO A 38 43.56 -1.83 -10.17
CA PRO A 38 42.24 -1.56 -10.79
C PRO A 38 41.13 -2.51 -10.31
N GLU A 39 41.49 -3.66 -9.74
CA GLU A 39 40.54 -4.60 -9.13
C GLU A 39 39.89 -4.06 -7.85
N SER A 40 40.57 -3.17 -7.13
CA SER A 40 40.06 -2.58 -5.87
C SER A 40 38.99 -1.52 -6.12
N GLU A 41 39.10 -0.77 -7.23
CA GLU A 41 38.11 0.23 -7.63
C GLU A 41 36.86 -0.42 -8.23
N MET A 42 37.03 -1.48 -9.02
CA MET A 42 35.91 -2.26 -9.56
C MET A 42 35.09 -2.93 -8.46
N ARG A 43 35.73 -3.46 -7.41
CA ARG A 43 35.03 -4.00 -6.23
C ARG A 43 34.27 -2.94 -5.46
N ARG A 44 34.83 -1.72 -5.32
CA ARG A 44 34.16 -0.58 -4.68
C ARG A 44 32.98 -0.07 -5.51
N ALA A 45 33.13 0.01 -6.82
CA ALA A 45 32.04 0.41 -7.73
C ALA A 45 30.89 -0.59 -7.73
N VAL A 46 31.19 -1.89 -7.71
CA VAL A 46 30.19 -2.96 -7.57
C VAL A 46 29.47 -2.86 -6.21
N LEU A 47 30.21 -2.68 -5.11
CA LEU A 47 29.63 -2.48 -3.78
C LEU A 47 28.70 -1.26 -3.71
N VAL A 48 29.14 -0.11 -4.24
CA VAL A 48 28.33 1.12 -4.27
C VAL A 48 27.09 0.97 -5.17
N ALA A 49 27.22 0.29 -6.32
CA ALA A 49 26.07 0.01 -7.19
C ALA A 49 25.06 -0.92 -6.49
N THR A 50 25.53 -1.94 -5.76
CA THR A 50 24.64 -2.86 -5.02
C THR A 50 23.91 -2.19 -3.85
N THR A 51 24.55 -1.26 -3.13
CA THR A 51 23.89 -0.53 -2.04
C THR A 51 22.86 0.47 -2.56
N LEU A 52 23.14 1.14 -3.67
CA LEU A 52 22.17 2.05 -4.32
C LEU A 52 20.95 1.29 -4.85
N LEU A 53 21.14 0.10 -5.41
CA LEU A 53 20.03 -0.72 -5.89
C LEU A 53 19.13 -1.22 -4.74
N ALA A 54 19.72 -1.61 -3.61
CA ALA A 54 18.95 -2.03 -2.43
C ALA A 54 18.11 -0.89 -1.82
N ALA A 55 18.62 0.34 -1.84
CA ALA A 55 17.88 1.51 -1.37
C ALA A 55 16.66 1.83 -2.25
N LEU A 56 16.74 1.60 -3.56
CA LEU A 56 15.63 1.85 -4.50
C LEU A 56 14.46 0.87 -4.31
N VAL A 57 14.72 -0.39 -3.95
CA VAL A 57 13.67 -1.40 -3.71
C VAL A 57 12.88 -1.11 -2.42
N ALA A 58 13.48 -0.43 -1.44
CA ALA A 58 12.82 -0.12 -0.17
C ALA A 58 11.68 0.93 -0.29
N PHE A 59 11.60 1.67 -1.39
CA PHE A 59 10.56 2.68 -1.62
C PHE A 59 9.41 2.21 -2.51
N VAL A 60 9.41 0.94 -2.94
CA VAL A 60 8.28 0.37 -3.68
C VAL A 60 7.17 0.06 -2.69
N GLN A 61 6.34 1.06 -2.38
CA GLN A 61 5.08 0.84 -1.69
C GLN A 61 4.20 -0.05 -2.61
N PRO A 62 3.62 -1.17 -2.11
CA PRO A 62 2.61 -1.86 -2.89
C PRO A 62 1.46 -0.88 -3.13
N VAL A 63 1.10 -0.68 -4.40
CA VAL A 63 -0.16 0.01 -4.71
C VAL A 63 -1.25 -0.90 -4.16
N GLN A 64 -1.86 -0.53 -3.03
CA GLN A 64 -3.10 -1.20 -2.63
C GLN A 64 -4.09 -0.85 -3.72
N ALA A 65 -4.44 -1.84 -4.55
CA ALA A 65 -5.61 -1.72 -5.41
C ALA A 65 -6.76 -1.22 -4.53
N GLU A 66 -7.41 -0.11 -4.91
CA GLU A 66 -8.63 0.30 -4.22
C GLU A 66 -9.57 -0.91 -4.28
N ASN A 67 -9.86 -1.53 -3.14
CA ASN A 67 -10.85 -2.61 -3.00
C ASN A 67 -12.27 -2.04 -3.13
N ARG A 68 -12.48 -1.19 -4.13
CA ARG A 68 -13.74 -0.58 -4.46
C ARG A 68 -14.58 -1.62 -5.18
N MET A 69 -15.76 -1.89 -4.65
CA MET A 69 -16.72 -2.83 -5.22
C MET A 69 -18.05 -2.14 -5.47
N TRP A 70 -18.80 -2.68 -6.41
CA TRP A 70 -20.15 -2.25 -6.72
C TRP A 70 -21.16 -3.11 -5.98
N VAL A 71 -22.22 -2.48 -5.48
CA VAL A 71 -23.38 -3.19 -4.96
C VAL A 71 -24.17 -3.76 -6.14
N ALA A 72 -24.24 -5.07 -6.24
CA ALA A 72 -24.76 -5.83 -7.37
C ALA A 72 -25.98 -6.68 -7.07
N GLY A 73 -26.45 -6.72 -5.82
CA GLY A 73 -27.77 -7.26 -5.52
C GLY A 73 -28.63 -6.25 -4.79
N GLU A 74 -29.94 -6.47 -4.88
CA GLU A 74 -30.92 -5.68 -4.17
C GLU A 74 -30.93 -6.01 -2.67
N ASN A 75 -31.44 -5.09 -1.85
CA ASN A 75 -31.60 -5.29 -0.41
C ASN A 75 -30.29 -5.60 0.34
N ALA A 76 -29.17 -5.02 -0.12
CA ALA A 76 -27.86 -5.15 0.50
C ALA A 76 -27.81 -4.47 1.89
N LYS A 77 -28.22 -5.21 2.92
CA LYS A 77 -28.27 -4.74 4.31
C LYS A 77 -26.87 -4.60 4.92
N ARG A 78 -26.61 -3.45 5.53
CA ARG A 78 -25.43 -3.17 6.35
C ARG A 78 -25.72 -3.59 7.79
N ARG A 79 -24.84 -4.41 8.37
CA ARG A 79 -24.97 -4.97 9.72
C ARG A 79 -23.83 -4.57 10.62
N SER A 80 -24.06 -4.60 11.93
CA SER A 80 -23.05 -4.25 12.93
C SER A 80 -21.94 -5.30 13.11
N CYS A 81 -22.12 -6.51 12.58
CA CYS A 81 -21.14 -7.60 12.61
C CYS A 81 -21.35 -8.57 11.43
N PRO A 82 -20.40 -9.49 11.14
CA PRO A 82 -20.50 -10.49 10.07
C PRO A 82 -21.41 -11.68 10.43
N SER A 83 -22.67 -11.39 10.81
CA SER A 83 -23.67 -12.42 11.12
C SER A 83 -25.09 -11.92 10.82
N MET A 84 -25.98 -12.86 10.49
CA MET A 84 -27.40 -12.57 10.29
C MET A 84 -28.14 -12.22 11.59
N GLU A 85 -27.57 -12.56 12.75
CA GLU A 85 -28.13 -12.26 14.07
C GLU A 85 -27.85 -10.81 14.52
N CYS A 86 -26.88 -10.14 13.89
CA CYS A 86 -26.48 -8.78 14.24
C CYS A 86 -27.45 -7.72 13.72
N GLY A 87 -27.48 -6.60 14.43
CA GLY A 87 -28.32 -5.45 14.10
C GLY A 87 -28.10 -4.94 12.69
N ILE A 88 -29.16 -4.44 12.07
CA ILE A 88 -29.13 -3.77 10.78
C ILE A 88 -28.97 -2.28 11.03
N VAL A 89 -27.93 -1.69 10.43
CA VAL A 89 -27.52 -0.28 10.55
C VAL A 89 -28.03 0.54 9.35
N GLY A 90 -28.46 -0.16 8.30
CA GLY A 90 -29.15 0.41 7.16
C GLY A 90 -28.99 -0.46 5.92
N MET A 91 -29.14 0.15 4.75
CA MET A 91 -29.02 -0.53 3.46
C MET A 91 -28.10 0.24 2.52
N LEU A 92 -27.57 -0.47 1.53
CA LEU A 92 -26.90 0.09 0.36
C LEU A 92 -27.84 0.03 -0.84
N PHE A 93 -27.65 0.94 -1.78
CA PHE A 93 -28.43 0.95 -3.01
C PHE A 93 -27.72 0.19 -4.13
N TYR A 94 -28.49 -0.46 -4.99
CA TYR A 94 -27.97 -1.10 -6.19
C TYR A 94 -27.15 -0.10 -7.01
N ARG A 95 -25.97 -0.53 -7.48
CA ARG A 95 -24.96 0.30 -8.18
C ARG A 95 -24.31 1.40 -7.35
N GLU A 96 -24.48 1.42 -6.04
CA GLU A 96 -23.60 2.18 -5.15
C GLU A 96 -22.19 1.55 -5.15
N THR A 97 -21.16 2.35 -4.87
CA THR A 97 -19.80 1.85 -4.67
C THR A 97 -19.42 1.88 -3.20
N VAL A 98 -18.79 0.81 -2.72
CA VAL A 98 -18.24 0.70 -1.36
C VAL A 98 -16.74 0.38 -1.41
N ILE A 99 -16.02 0.68 -0.33
CA ILE A 99 -14.64 0.24 -0.14
C ILE A 99 -14.64 -0.96 0.80
N VAL A 100 -14.10 -2.09 0.36
CA VAL A 100 -13.96 -3.30 1.20
C VAL A 100 -12.63 -3.24 1.95
N TYR A 101 -12.70 -3.12 3.26
CA TYR A 101 -11.53 -3.08 4.13
C TYR A 101 -11.00 -4.48 4.47
N GLU A 102 -11.90 -5.43 4.69
CA GLU A 102 -11.57 -6.83 4.91
C GLU A 102 -12.75 -7.74 4.57
N THR A 103 -12.47 -9.02 4.40
CA THR A 103 -13.47 -10.07 4.18
C THR A 103 -13.32 -11.13 5.27
N ASP A 104 -14.43 -11.51 5.88
CA ASP A 104 -14.54 -12.60 6.85
C ASP A 104 -15.62 -13.57 6.36
N HIS A 105 -15.20 -14.72 5.84
CA HIS A 105 -16.08 -15.70 5.19
C HIS A 105 -16.98 -15.06 4.11
N GLU A 106 -18.29 -15.04 4.32
CA GLU A 106 -19.30 -14.51 3.40
C GLU A 106 -19.61 -13.02 3.63
N TRP A 107 -18.81 -12.32 4.44
CA TRP A 107 -19.04 -10.93 4.83
C TRP A 107 -17.87 -10.03 4.48
N SER A 108 -18.19 -8.83 4.02
CA SER A 108 -17.23 -7.78 3.72
C SER A 108 -17.45 -6.59 4.64
N ARG A 109 -16.39 -6.16 5.33
CA ARG A 109 -16.40 -4.93 6.13
C ARG A 109 -16.22 -3.73 5.22
N ILE A 110 -17.17 -2.81 5.26
CA ILE A 110 -17.25 -1.66 4.35
C ILE A 110 -16.97 -0.32 5.02
N THR A 111 -16.77 -0.32 6.35
CA THR A 111 -16.36 0.88 7.11
C THR A 111 -15.26 0.55 8.13
N GLY A 112 -14.56 1.59 8.61
CA GLY A 112 -13.74 1.48 9.82
C GLY A 112 -14.60 1.42 11.09
N TYR A 113 -13.98 1.07 12.22
CA TYR A 113 -14.66 1.07 13.52
C TYR A 113 -15.01 2.51 13.95
N SER A 114 -16.29 2.79 14.11
CA SER A 114 -16.84 4.09 14.50
C SER A 114 -17.75 3.98 15.72
N ASN A 115 -18.15 5.11 16.30
CA ASN A 115 -18.97 5.15 17.51
C ASN A 115 -20.35 4.51 17.27
N ALA A 116 -20.75 3.60 18.16
CA ALA A 116 -22.01 2.88 18.13
C ALA A 116 -23.19 3.63 18.78
N GLY A 117 -22.99 4.85 19.29
CA GLY A 117 -24.05 5.65 19.91
C GLY A 117 -24.67 4.97 21.13
N CYS A 118 -23.85 4.26 21.90
CA CYS A 118 -24.35 3.47 23.02
C CYS A 118 -24.85 4.35 24.17
N TYR A 119 -26.15 4.24 24.46
CA TYR A 119 -26.78 4.86 25.63
C TYR A 119 -27.61 3.82 26.38
N LYS A 120 -27.36 3.68 27.68
CA LYS A 120 -27.99 2.65 28.54
C LYS A 120 -27.97 1.23 27.94
N GLY A 121 -26.87 0.89 27.26
CA GLY A 121 -26.66 -0.43 26.65
C GLY A 121 -27.35 -0.63 25.29
N VAL A 122 -27.95 0.41 24.71
CA VAL A 122 -28.63 0.35 23.40
C VAL A 122 -27.93 1.27 22.41
N SER A 123 -27.72 0.79 21.19
CA SER A 123 -27.16 1.56 20.08
C SER A 123 -28.23 2.40 19.39
N THR A 124 -27.95 3.69 19.17
CA THR A 124 -28.82 4.57 18.36
C THR A 124 -28.59 4.45 16.85
N PHE A 125 -27.56 3.72 16.41
CA PHE A 125 -27.22 3.55 14.99
C PHE A 125 -27.78 2.26 14.40
N VAL A 126 -28.15 1.28 15.23
CA VAL A 126 -28.86 0.09 14.76
C VAL A 126 -30.32 0.48 14.52
N GLU A 127 -30.75 0.46 13.26
CA GLU A 127 -32.10 0.78 12.82
C GLU A 127 -33.11 -0.33 13.14
N SER A 128 -32.70 -1.60 13.06
CA SER A 128 -33.56 -2.74 13.35
C SER A 128 -32.80 -4.01 13.76
N GLY A 129 -33.50 -4.97 14.39
CA GLY A 129 -32.92 -6.21 14.89
C GLY A 129 -32.22 -6.03 16.24
N ARG A 130 -31.16 -6.79 16.48
CA ARG A 130 -30.39 -6.78 17.73
C ARG A 130 -29.66 -5.44 17.91
N ASN A 131 -30.03 -4.65 18.92
CA ASN A 131 -29.51 -3.29 19.12
C ASN A 131 -28.76 -3.07 20.44
N ASP A 132 -28.51 -4.14 21.21
CA ASP A 132 -27.69 -4.06 22.42
C ASP A 132 -26.23 -3.77 22.06
N CYS A 133 -25.61 -2.92 22.87
CA CYS A 133 -24.19 -2.59 22.80
C CYS A 133 -23.35 -3.68 23.46
N SER A 134 -23.32 -4.85 22.82
CA SER A 134 -22.59 -6.04 23.26
C SER A 134 -21.60 -6.50 22.20
N LYS A 135 -20.63 -7.31 22.63
CA LYS A 135 -19.62 -7.87 21.73
C LYS A 135 -20.25 -8.81 20.71
N GLU A 136 -21.29 -9.54 21.11
CA GLU A 136 -22.02 -10.48 20.27
C GLU A 136 -22.78 -9.75 19.16
N ASN A 137 -23.12 -8.47 19.34
CA ASN A 137 -23.68 -7.61 18.30
C ASN A 137 -22.61 -6.85 17.50
N GLY A 138 -21.33 -7.23 17.61
CA GLY A 138 -20.21 -6.56 16.95
C GLY A 138 -19.81 -5.23 17.57
N ILE A 139 -20.37 -4.86 18.73
CA ILE A 139 -20.10 -3.60 19.40
C ILE A 139 -19.10 -3.82 20.53
N SER A 140 -17.87 -3.36 20.35
CA SER A 140 -16.80 -3.44 21.35
C SER A 140 -16.31 -2.04 21.71
N ASN A 141 -16.22 -1.75 23.01
CA ASN A 141 -15.82 -0.44 23.53
C ASN A 141 -16.65 0.72 22.94
N GLY A 142 -17.96 0.48 22.76
CA GLY A 142 -18.88 1.45 22.18
C GLY A 142 -18.62 1.76 20.70
N LYS A 143 -17.90 0.88 19.99
CA LYS A 143 -17.60 1.02 18.56
C LYS A 143 -17.96 -0.22 17.78
N PHE A 144 -18.29 -0.05 16.51
CA PHE A 144 -18.58 -1.12 15.57
C PHE A 144 -18.15 -0.72 14.15
N ALA A 145 -18.09 -1.71 13.27
CA ALA A 145 -17.93 -1.49 11.84
C ALA A 145 -19.11 -2.10 11.09
N GLU A 146 -19.34 -1.64 9.87
CA GLU A 146 -20.45 -2.10 9.06
C GLU A 146 -20.01 -3.21 8.13
N TRP A 147 -20.84 -4.25 8.08
CA TRP A 147 -20.63 -5.46 7.30
C TRP A 147 -21.79 -5.67 6.34
N VAL A 148 -21.48 -6.07 5.12
CA VAL A 148 -22.46 -6.49 4.13
C VAL A 148 -22.09 -7.89 3.66
N ARG A 149 -23.07 -8.68 3.22
CA ARG A 149 -22.76 -9.96 2.60
C ARG A 149 -21.96 -9.74 1.31
N SER A 150 -20.92 -10.52 1.12
CA SER A 150 -20.01 -10.39 -0.03
C SER A 150 -20.69 -10.76 -1.35
N ASP A 151 -21.73 -11.61 -1.32
CA ASP A 151 -22.54 -11.98 -2.49
C ASP A 151 -23.33 -10.81 -3.10
N PHE A 152 -23.56 -9.73 -2.34
CA PHE A 152 -24.13 -8.48 -2.85
C PHE A 152 -23.10 -7.56 -3.52
N LEU A 153 -21.81 -7.92 -3.53
CA LEU A 153 -20.75 -7.08 -4.08
C LEU A 153 -20.15 -7.69 -5.35
N ALA A 154 -19.85 -6.85 -6.32
CA ALA A 154 -19.20 -7.24 -7.57
C ALA A 154 -18.03 -6.30 -7.90
N PRO A 155 -16.95 -6.83 -8.52
CA PRO A 155 -15.83 -5.99 -8.97
C PRO A 155 -16.21 -5.10 -10.16
N ALA A 156 -17.15 -5.54 -10.99
CA ALA A 156 -17.64 -4.80 -12.15
C ALA A 156 -18.96 -4.09 -11.83
N LYS A 157 -19.17 -2.93 -12.47
CA LYS A 157 -20.42 -2.19 -12.38
C LYS A 157 -21.56 -3.05 -12.94
N PRO A 158 -22.64 -3.30 -12.18
CA PRO A 158 -23.72 -4.15 -12.64
C PRO A 158 -24.63 -3.35 -13.62
N PRO A 159 -25.33 -4.05 -14.53
CA PRO A 159 -26.13 -3.40 -15.59
C PRO A 159 -27.30 -2.60 -15.01
N TYR A 160 -27.98 -1.79 -15.81
CA TYR A 160 -29.29 -1.30 -15.38
C TYR A 160 -30.24 -2.50 -15.43
N GLU A 161 -31.05 -2.69 -14.40
CA GLU A 161 -32.13 -3.68 -14.53
C GLU A 161 -33.03 -3.25 -15.68
N PRO A 162 -33.44 -4.17 -16.57
CA PRO A 162 -34.42 -3.83 -17.59
C PRO A 162 -35.71 -3.43 -16.88
N GLU A 163 -36.22 -2.23 -17.18
CA GLU A 163 -37.57 -1.85 -16.81
C GLU A 163 -38.48 -2.98 -17.31
N ILE A 164 -39.10 -3.71 -16.38
CA ILE A 164 -40.17 -4.64 -16.75
C ILE A 164 -41.31 -3.72 -17.20
N GLU A 165 -41.45 -3.55 -18.51
CA GLU A 165 -42.65 -2.99 -19.11
C GLU A 165 -43.83 -3.85 -18.64
N GLY A 166 -44.55 -3.34 -17.63
CA GLY A 166 -45.81 -3.90 -17.15
C GLY A 166 -46.98 -3.40 -17.98
#